data_AF-A0A6J7GSJ5-F1
#
_entry.id   AF-A0A6J7GSJ5-F1
#
_cell.length_a   1.000
_cell.length_b   1.000
_cell.length_c   1.000
_cell.angle_alpha   90.00
_cell.angle_beta   90.00
_cell.angle_gamma   90.00
#
_symmetry.space_group_name_H-M   'P 1'
#
loop_
_entity.id
_entity.type
_entity.pdbx_description
1 polymer ?
#
loop_
_entity_poly.entity_id
_entity_poly.type
_entity_poly.pdbx_seq_one_letter_code
_entity_poly.pdbx_strand_id
1 'polypeptide(L)'
;MSPALRRRMVITTLAAAILLTGCTPTVLAPEVSASREASIRGTNLCIFNNTTMNVRVTWRGDTNAQAVPPAGELCKKGHATSVEDDVLGKLEYEPTIYPGTWMGLVVMATNYSIGKPAAVVEYAAIGGAYGICQSFDEGQSAWMQASWLRADMKRNKDSSDNKEFVLTLTDSQAPIVAQTCVPRYFDDWTN
;
A
#
# COMPACT_ATOMS: atom_id res chain seq x y z
N MET A 1 -9.71 45.28 63.37
CA MET A 1 -10.81 45.00 62.42
C MET A 1 -10.59 43.57 61.91
N SER A 2 -10.94 42.53 62.68
CA SER A 2 -12.18 41.72 62.64
C SER A 2 -12.57 41.20 61.24
N PRO A 3 -13.13 39.98 61.09
CA PRO A 3 -12.93 38.69 61.82
C PRO A 3 -12.76 37.49 60.84
N ALA A 4 -11.97 36.45 61.14
CA ALA A 4 -12.36 35.16 61.75
C ALA A 4 -13.66 34.47 61.23
N LEU A 5 -13.51 33.31 60.56
CA LEU A 5 -14.48 32.19 60.48
C LEU A 5 -13.68 30.92 60.11
N ARG A 6 -13.22 30.07 61.04
CA ARG A 6 -13.86 29.01 61.88
C ARG A 6 -14.59 27.89 61.11
N ARG A 7 -13.90 26.73 61.06
CA ARG A 7 -14.28 25.31 61.40
C ARG A 7 -15.57 24.74 60.75
N ARG A 8 -15.64 23.49 60.29
CA ARG A 8 -15.36 22.17 60.93
C ARG A 8 -15.13 21.12 59.80
N MET A 9 -14.19 20.17 59.82
CA MET A 9 -14.08 18.95 60.67
C MET A 9 -15.39 18.13 60.62
N VAL A 10 -15.50 16.87 60.19
CA VAL A 10 -14.81 15.62 60.59
C VAL A 10 -15.40 14.46 59.76
N ILE A 11 -14.53 13.56 59.24
CA ILE A 11 -14.51 12.06 59.34
C ILE A 11 -15.83 11.32 59.02
N THR A 12 -15.90 10.27 58.19
CA THR A 12 -15.52 8.89 58.58
C THR A 12 -15.49 7.93 57.40
N THR A 13 -14.44 7.11 57.41
CA THR A 13 -14.05 5.94 56.63
C THR A 13 -15.12 4.89 56.32
N LEU A 14 -14.97 4.22 55.17
CA LEU A 14 -15.08 2.76 55.14
C LEU A 14 -13.98 2.16 54.26
N ALA A 15 -13.07 1.43 54.90
CA ALA A 15 -12.13 0.53 54.26
C ALA A 15 -12.87 -0.78 53.96
N ALA A 16 -12.81 -1.24 52.71
CA ALA A 16 -13.06 -2.63 52.36
C ALA A 16 -11.78 -3.16 51.72
N ALA A 17 -11.01 -3.89 52.51
CA ALA A 17 -9.88 -4.68 52.05
C ALA A 17 -10.42 -5.90 51.29
N ILE A 18 -10.23 -5.92 49.98
CA ILE A 18 -10.36 -7.16 49.19
C ILE A 18 -8.96 -7.70 48.98
N LEU A 19 -8.61 -8.68 49.81
CA LEU A 19 -7.52 -9.61 49.58
C LEU A 19 -7.96 -10.60 48.50
N LEU A 20 -7.42 -10.47 47.29
CA LEU A 20 -7.39 -11.54 46.30
C LEU A 20 -5.95 -11.70 45.83
N THR A 21 -5.28 -12.66 46.49
CA THR A 21 -4.42 -13.70 45.91
C THR A 21 -3.76 -13.40 44.57
N GLY A 22 -2.43 -13.48 44.59
CA GLY A 22 -1.57 -13.07 43.49
C GLY A 22 -1.82 -13.82 42.18
N CYS A 23 -1.80 -13.04 41.10
CA CYS A 23 -1.25 -13.48 39.84
C CYS A 23 0.16 -12.93 39.77
N THR A 24 1.13 -13.83 39.71
CA THR A 24 2.44 -13.50 39.15
C THR A 24 2.22 -12.75 37.84
N PRO A 25 2.99 -11.69 37.53
CA PRO A 25 2.97 -11.16 36.17
C PRO A 25 3.45 -12.31 35.30
N THR A 26 2.52 -12.95 34.59
CA THR A 26 2.84 -13.76 33.44
C THR A 26 3.61 -12.81 32.53
N VAL A 27 4.93 -12.98 32.50
CA VAL A 27 5.75 -12.40 31.44
C VAL A 27 5.23 -13.07 30.18
N LEU A 28 4.25 -12.41 29.54
CA LEU A 28 3.82 -12.76 28.20
C LEU A 28 5.09 -12.67 27.37
N ALA A 29 5.59 -13.83 26.96
CA ALA A 29 6.61 -13.91 25.94
C ALA A 29 6.16 -12.99 24.79
N PRO A 30 7.08 -12.21 24.19
CA PRO A 30 6.71 -11.33 23.08
C PRO A 30 5.93 -12.14 22.06
N GLU A 31 4.82 -11.61 21.57
CA GLU A 31 4.02 -12.20 20.50
C GLU A 31 4.89 -12.37 19.24
N VAL A 32 5.59 -13.51 19.15
CA VAL A 32 6.34 -13.87 17.93
C VAL A 32 5.40 -14.42 16.85
N SER A 33 4.09 -14.55 17.12
CA SER A 33 3.11 -15.10 16.17
C SER A 33 2.60 -14.11 15.11
N ALA A 34 2.66 -12.79 15.35
CA ALA A 34 2.16 -11.80 14.38
C ALA A 34 2.94 -11.79 13.05
N SER A 35 4.22 -12.21 13.09
CA SER A 35 5.08 -12.31 11.90
C SER A 35 4.63 -13.41 10.93
N ARG A 36 4.03 -14.51 11.43
CA ARG A 36 3.69 -15.67 10.60
C ARG A 36 2.29 -15.60 9.97
N GLU A 37 1.36 -14.84 10.54
CA GLU A 37 0.04 -14.62 9.94
C GLU A 37 0.08 -13.62 8.77
N ALA A 38 1.10 -12.75 8.74
CA ALA A 38 1.27 -11.80 7.64
C ALA A 38 1.54 -12.47 6.29
N SER A 39 2.19 -13.65 6.25
CA SER A 39 2.49 -14.40 5.03
C SER A 39 1.32 -15.21 4.47
N ILE A 40 0.20 -15.30 5.21
CA ILE A 40 -1.05 -15.93 4.74
C ILE A 40 -1.97 -14.90 4.08
N ARG A 41 -1.72 -13.60 4.29
CA ARG A 41 -2.56 -12.53 3.75
C ARG A 41 -2.33 -12.38 2.25
N GLY A 42 -3.39 -12.19 1.48
CA GLY A 42 -3.25 -11.82 0.07
C GLY A 42 -2.69 -10.40 -0.08
N THR A 43 -2.65 -9.93 -1.31
CA THR A 43 -2.39 -8.53 -1.62
C THR A 43 -3.58 -7.93 -2.32
N ASN A 44 -3.96 -6.71 -1.95
CA ASN A 44 -4.93 -5.91 -2.67
C ASN A 44 -4.24 -4.64 -3.17
N LEU A 45 -4.39 -4.37 -4.46
CA LEU A 45 -3.87 -3.17 -5.08
C LEU A 45 -5.02 -2.40 -5.73
N CYS A 46 -5.20 -1.16 -5.28
CA CYS A 46 -6.19 -0.23 -5.84
C CYS A 46 -5.49 0.86 -6.66
N ILE A 47 -6.00 1.14 -7.85
CA ILE A 47 -5.53 2.21 -8.74
C ILE A 47 -6.59 3.32 -8.75
N PHE A 48 -6.21 4.51 -8.32
CA PHE A 48 -7.02 5.72 -8.39
C PHE A 48 -6.58 6.57 -9.56
N ASN A 49 -7.48 6.81 -10.51
CA ASN A 49 -7.22 7.70 -11.62
C ASN A 49 -7.67 9.14 -11.28
N ASN A 50 -6.79 9.93 -10.67
CA ASN A 50 -7.00 11.38 -10.47
C ASN A 50 -6.41 12.21 -11.63
N THR A 51 -6.28 11.62 -12.81
CA THR A 51 -5.84 12.31 -14.03
C THR A 51 -7.05 12.75 -14.85
N THR A 52 -6.81 13.59 -15.85
CA THR A 52 -7.78 13.87 -16.91
C THR A 52 -7.69 12.87 -18.07
N MET A 53 -6.73 11.95 -18.03
CA MET A 53 -6.44 10.96 -19.07
C MET A 53 -7.35 9.74 -18.97
N ASN A 54 -7.54 9.07 -20.11
CA ASN A 54 -8.09 7.72 -20.12
C ASN A 54 -7.02 6.76 -19.59
N VAL A 55 -7.41 5.93 -18.62
CA VAL A 55 -6.55 4.91 -18.02
C VAL A 55 -7.25 3.56 -18.13
N ARG A 56 -6.49 2.50 -18.40
CA ARG A 56 -6.97 1.12 -18.36
C ARG A 56 -5.90 0.19 -17.83
N VAL A 57 -6.31 -0.94 -17.28
CA VAL A 57 -5.38 -1.96 -16.78
C VAL A 57 -5.81 -3.34 -17.27
N THR A 58 -4.84 -4.14 -17.71
CA THR A 58 -5.03 -5.56 -17.99
C THR A 58 -4.29 -6.35 -16.93
N TRP A 59 -5.02 -7.02 -16.05
CA TRP A 59 -4.42 -7.87 -15.02
C TRP A 59 -3.97 -9.21 -15.62
N ARG A 60 -2.93 -9.83 -15.06
CA ARG A 60 -2.51 -11.17 -15.44
C ARG A 60 -3.68 -12.15 -15.31
N GLY A 61 -3.93 -12.91 -16.37
CA GLY A 61 -5.04 -13.87 -16.46
C GLY A 61 -6.37 -13.27 -16.94
N ASP A 62 -6.50 -11.94 -17.02
CA ASP A 62 -7.68 -11.29 -17.58
C ASP A 62 -7.50 -11.11 -19.10
N THR A 63 -8.54 -11.38 -19.89
CA THR A 63 -8.46 -11.28 -21.37
C THR A 63 -8.65 -9.86 -21.90
N ASN A 64 -9.28 -8.99 -21.11
CA ASN A 64 -9.69 -7.65 -21.56
C ASN A 64 -9.16 -6.58 -20.60
N ALA A 65 -8.75 -5.45 -21.16
CA ALA A 65 -8.41 -4.28 -20.38
C ALA A 65 -9.66 -3.71 -19.69
N GLN A 66 -9.52 -3.35 -18.42
CA GLN A 66 -10.55 -2.72 -17.60
C GLN A 66 -10.27 -1.22 -17.51
N ALA A 67 -11.26 -0.38 -17.82
CA ALA A 67 -11.11 1.06 -17.72
C ALA A 67 -11.05 1.51 -16.26
N VAL A 68 -10.18 2.48 -15.97
CA VAL A 68 -10.17 3.24 -14.71
C VAL A 68 -10.54 4.67 -15.09
N PRO A 69 -11.83 5.04 -15.04
CA PRO A 69 -12.28 6.35 -15.53
C PRO A 69 -11.66 7.48 -14.69
N PRO A 70 -11.56 8.71 -15.23
CA PRO A 70 -11.19 9.88 -14.43
C PRO A 70 -12.01 10.01 -13.14
N ALA A 71 -11.34 10.32 -12.04
CA ALA A 71 -11.85 10.28 -10.66
C ALA A 71 -12.39 8.91 -10.20
N GLY A 72 -12.04 7.84 -10.92
CA GLY A 72 -12.44 6.47 -10.62
C GLY A 72 -11.36 5.66 -9.91
N GLU A 73 -11.78 4.49 -9.45
CA GLU A 73 -10.94 3.52 -8.75
C GLU A 73 -11.18 2.12 -9.32
N LEU A 74 -10.12 1.31 -9.36
CA LEU A 74 -10.21 -0.12 -9.65
C LEU A 74 -9.22 -0.90 -8.78
N CYS A 75 -9.71 -1.92 -8.09
CA CYS A 75 -8.88 -2.78 -7.23
C CYS A 75 -8.78 -4.20 -7.76
N LYS A 76 -7.63 -4.84 -7.56
CA LYS A 76 -7.42 -6.27 -7.79
C LYS A 76 -6.83 -6.91 -6.54
N LYS A 77 -7.44 -8.01 -6.13
CA LYS A 77 -6.91 -8.90 -5.09
C LYS A 77 -6.14 -10.04 -5.74
N GLY A 78 -5.08 -10.45 -5.07
CA GLY A 78 -4.18 -11.50 -5.48
C GLY A 78 -3.76 -12.36 -4.29
N HIS A 79 -3.53 -13.63 -4.55
CA HIS A 79 -2.96 -14.55 -3.58
C HIS A 79 -2.11 -15.54 -4.37
N ALA A 80 -0.92 -15.09 -4.73
CA ALA A 80 0.06 -15.92 -5.40
C ALA A 80 0.97 -16.56 -4.36
N THR A 81 1.47 -17.75 -4.67
CA THR A 81 2.41 -18.45 -3.79
C THR A 81 3.76 -17.74 -3.80
N SER A 82 4.69 -18.18 -2.95
CA SER A 82 6.03 -17.57 -2.74
C SER A 82 6.91 -17.37 -3.99
N VAL A 83 6.46 -17.79 -5.18
CA VAL A 83 7.21 -17.76 -6.43
C VAL A 83 6.63 -16.73 -7.42
N GLU A 84 5.38 -16.32 -7.26
CA GLU A 84 4.68 -15.42 -8.20
C GLU A 84 4.24 -14.13 -7.50
N ASP A 85 4.13 -13.04 -8.26
CA ASP A 85 3.55 -11.80 -7.72
C ASP A 85 2.04 -11.98 -7.50
N ASP A 86 1.53 -11.52 -6.34
CA ASP A 86 0.11 -11.64 -5.99
C ASP A 86 -0.78 -10.92 -7.01
N VAL A 87 -0.42 -9.68 -7.30
CA VAL A 87 -1.11 -8.81 -8.26
C VAL A 87 -0.09 -8.34 -9.28
N LEU A 88 -0.42 -8.54 -10.56
CA LEU A 88 0.45 -8.17 -11.67
C LEU A 88 -0.43 -7.70 -12.83
N GLY A 89 -0.11 -6.54 -13.40
CA GLY A 89 -0.93 -5.85 -14.40
C GLY A 89 -0.11 -5.01 -15.38
N LYS A 90 -0.65 -4.81 -16.58
CA LYS A 90 -0.21 -3.77 -17.52
C LYS A 90 -1.16 -2.58 -17.39
N LEU A 91 -0.67 -1.47 -16.87
CA LEU A 91 -1.39 -0.21 -16.77
C LEU A 91 -1.09 0.64 -18.00
N GLU A 92 -2.11 1.10 -18.71
CA GLU A 92 -1.95 1.94 -19.88
C GLU A 92 -2.70 3.26 -19.69
N TYR A 93 -2.12 4.35 -20.20
CA TYR A 93 -2.71 5.67 -20.15
C TYR A 93 -2.57 6.38 -21.50
N GLU A 94 -3.54 7.24 -21.81
CA GLU A 94 -3.60 7.99 -23.06
C GLU A 94 -3.42 9.49 -22.77
N PRO A 95 -2.24 10.08 -23.06
CA PRO A 95 -2.00 11.50 -22.86
C PRO A 95 -3.00 12.36 -23.62
N THR A 96 -3.58 13.37 -22.95
CA THR A 96 -4.59 14.25 -23.55
C THR A 96 -4.09 15.02 -24.78
N ILE A 97 -2.78 15.26 -24.86
CA ILE A 97 -2.14 15.93 -26.00
C ILE A 97 -1.84 15.01 -27.19
N TYR A 98 -1.93 13.68 -27.01
CA TYR A 98 -1.70 12.67 -28.05
C TYR A 98 -2.81 11.60 -28.03
N PRO A 99 -4.07 11.98 -28.35
CA PRO A 99 -5.16 11.02 -28.41
C PRO A 99 -4.86 9.91 -29.42
N GLY A 100 -5.25 8.69 -29.08
CA GLY A 100 -4.97 7.44 -29.80
C GLY A 100 -3.66 6.77 -29.41
N THR A 101 -2.78 7.45 -28.66
CA THR A 101 -1.47 6.91 -28.26
C THR A 101 -1.48 6.42 -26.82
N TRP A 102 -1.29 5.12 -26.62
CA TRP A 102 -1.26 4.50 -25.30
C TRP A 102 0.18 4.29 -24.83
N MET A 103 0.49 4.85 -23.66
CA MET A 103 1.74 4.65 -22.94
C MET A 103 1.56 3.54 -21.90
N GLY A 104 2.53 2.64 -21.76
CA GLY A 104 2.44 1.48 -20.89
C GLY A 104 3.34 1.56 -19.66
N LEU A 105 2.80 1.15 -18.52
CA LEU A 105 3.49 0.89 -17.27
C LEU A 105 3.23 -0.57 -16.86
N VAL A 106 4.20 -1.18 -16.19
CA VAL A 106 3.97 -2.40 -15.40
C VAL A 106 3.55 -1.98 -14.00
N VAL A 107 2.55 -2.65 -13.46
CA VAL A 107 2.14 -2.49 -12.07
C VAL A 107 2.11 -3.86 -11.39
N MET A 108 2.73 -3.97 -10.22
CA MET A 108 2.76 -5.20 -9.44
C MET A 108 2.65 -4.92 -7.95
N ALA A 109 2.13 -5.87 -7.19
CA ALA A 109 2.20 -5.88 -5.74
C ALA A 109 2.31 -7.33 -5.24
N THR A 110 3.12 -7.54 -4.21
CA THR A 110 3.45 -8.88 -3.71
C THR A 110 3.60 -8.86 -2.19
N ASN A 111 3.10 -9.91 -1.55
CA ASN A 111 3.30 -10.20 -0.15
C ASN A 111 4.18 -11.46 0.00
N TYR A 112 5.49 -11.25 0.03
CA TYR A 112 6.43 -12.37 0.17
C TYR A 112 6.19 -13.17 1.45
N SER A 113 6.20 -14.50 1.32
CA SER A 113 6.11 -15.40 2.47
C SER A 113 7.26 -15.22 3.46
N ILE A 114 8.42 -14.82 2.94
CA ILE A 114 9.64 -14.46 3.67
C ILE A 114 10.12 -13.12 3.12
N GLY A 115 9.67 -12.01 3.70
CA GLY A 115 10.10 -10.68 3.30
C GLY A 115 9.13 -9.57 3.66
N LYS A 116 9.50 -8.34 3.30
CA LYS A 116 8.59 -7.19 3.38
C LYS A 116 7.73 -7.14 2.11
N PRO A 117 6.43 -6.81 2.22
CA PRO A 117 5.58 -6.56 1.06
C PRO A 117 6.23 -5.54 0.12
N ALA A 118 6.09 -5.75 -1.18
CA ALA A 118 6.66 -4.88 -2.20
C ALA A 118 5.62 -4.51 -3.24
N ALA A 119 5.82 -3.35 -3.86
CA ALA A 119 5.01 -2.93 -4.98
C ALA A 119 5.90 -2.27 -6.03
N VAL A 120 5.50 -2.41 -7.29
CA VAL A 120 6.20 -1.86 -8.44
C VAL A 120 5.26 -1.09 -9.33
N VAL A 121 5.74 0.06 -9.81
CA VAL A 121 5.19 0.80 -10.93
C VAL A 121 6.36 1.24 -11.77
N GLU A 122 6.49 0.76 -12.99
CA GLU A 122 7.66 1.06 -13.82
C GLU A 122 7.34 1.13 -15.30
N TYR A 123 8.23 1.76 -16.06
CA TYR A 123 8.23 1.73 -17.52
C TYR A 123 9.59 1.24 -18.02
N ALA A 124 9.57 0.56 -19.17
CA ALA A 124 10.78 0.19 -19.89
C ALA A 124 11.29 1.37 -20.73
N ALA A 125 12.59 1.62 -20.69
CA ALA A 125 13.28 2.56 -21.57
C ALA A 125 14.63 1.99 -22.00
N ILE A 126 15.34 2.69 -22.89
CA ILE A 126 16.66 2.26 -23.35
C ILE A 126 17.60 2.11 -22.14
N GLY A 127 18.08 0.89 -21.92
CA GLY A 127 19.04 0.59 -20.85
C GLY A 127 18.43 0.08 -19.54
N GLY A 128 17.10 -0.01 -19.40
CA GLY A 128 16.50 -0.66 -18.23
C GLY A 128 15.03 -0.33 -17.95
N ALA A 129 14.61 -0.71 -16.74
CA ALA A 129 13.33 -0.36 -16.17
C ALA A 129 13.49 0.80 -15.18
N TYR A 130 12.51 1.70 -15.14
CA TYR A 130 12.55 2.89 -14.32
C TYR A 130 11.19 3.12 -13.64
N GLY A 131 11.21 3.42 -12.35
CA GLY A 131 9.98 3.69 -11.60
C GLY A 131 10.09 3.45 -10.10
N ILE A 132 8.99 3.04 -9.48
CA ILE A 132 8.92 2.68 -8.06
C ILE A 132 9.17 1.17 -7.98
N CYS A 133 10.25 0.73 -7.33
CA CYS A 133 10.62 -0.69 -7.28
C CYS A 133 11.21 -1.05 -5.92
N GLN A 134 10.38 -1.14 -4.89
CA GLN A 134 10.85 -1.31 -3.52
C GLN A 134 9.87 -2.03 -2.61
N SER A 135 10.36 -2.45 -1.45
CA SER A 135 9.53 -2.88 -0.33
C SER A 135 8.94 -1.70 0.42
N PHE A 136 7.76 -1.90 1.02
CA PHE A 136 7.04 -0.87 1.76
C PHE A 136 6.71 -1.31 3.19
N ASP A 137 7.01 -0.45 4.15
CA ASP A 137 6.40 -0.50 5.47
C ASP A 137 5.00 0.16 5.44
N GLU A 138 4.15 -0.15 6.41
CA GLU A 138 2.82 0.47 6.52
C GLU A 138 2.95 1.99 6.65
N GLY A 139 2.19 2.75 5.85
CA GLY A 139 2.22 4.21 5.80
C GLY A 139 3.31 4.79 4.89
N GLN A 140 4.26 3.97 4.42
CA GLN A 140 5.30 4.42 3.50
C GLN A 140 4.71 4.73 2.11
N SER A 141 5.26 5.76 1.46
CA SER A 141 4.94 6.14 0.09
C SER A 141 6.22 6.31 -0.73
N ALA A 142 6.08 6.14 -2.04
CA ALA A 142 7.06 6.51 -3.04
C ALA A 142 6.34 6.99 -4.29
N TRP A 143 7.03 7.79 -5.09
CA TRP A 143 6.45 8.34 -6.30
C TRP A 143 7.44 8.27 -7.45
N MET A 144 6.90 8.25 -8.65
CA MET A 144 7.64 8.44 -9.89
C MET A 144 6.86 9.38 -10.80
N GLN A 145 7.55 9.86 -11.82
CA GLN A 145 6.97 10.68 -12.85
C GLN A 145 7.48 10.24 -14.23
N ALA A 146 6.54 9.88 -15.09
CA ALA A 146 6.77 9.43 -16.46
C ALA A 146 6.07 10.38 -17.45
N SER A 147 6.77 11.46 -17.82
CA SER A 147 6.29 12.49 -18.74
C SER A 147 4.98 13.13 -18.26
N TRP A 148 3.83 12.68 -18.78
CA TRP A 148 2.50 13.23 -18.51
C TRP A 148 1.82 12.68 -17.26
N LEU A 149 2.43 11.68 -16.62
CA LEU A 149 1.82 10.96 -15.51
C LEU A 149 2.74 11.01 -14.30
N ARG A 150 2.19 11.40 -13.15
CA ARG A 150 2.77 11.11 -11.84
C ARG A 150 2.04 9.92 -11.22
N ALA A 151 2.82 8.99 -10.69
CA ALA A 151 2.33 7.81 -9.97
C ALA A 151 2.85 7.87 -8.53
N ASP A 152 1.94 7.80 -7.56
CA ASP A 152 2.24 7.76 -6.12
C ASP A 152 1.76 6.41 -5.56
N MET A 153 2.69 5.56 -5.15
CA MET A 153 2.41 4.26 -4.54
C MET A 153 2.55 4.38 -3.03
N LYS A 154 1.49 4.01 -2.31
CA LYS A 154 1.46 3.98 -0.86
C LYS A 154 1.03 2.61 -0.36
N ARG A 155 1.68 2.13 0.69
CA ARG A 155 1.18 1.00 1.47
C ARG A 155 0.30 1.52 2.60
N ASN A 156 -0.97 1.12 2.57
CA ASN A 156 -1.93 1.45 3.62
C ASN A 156 -1.92 0.40 4.73
N LYS A 157 -2.70 0.66 5.78
CA LYS A 157 -2.94 -0.31 6.84
C LYS A 157 -3.57 -1.58 6.26
N ASP A 158 -3.02 -2.72 6.65
CA ASP A 158 -3.51 -4.01 6.21
C ASP A 158 -4.99 -4.20 6.57
N SER A 159 -5.78 -4.82 5.67
CA SER A 159 -7.12 -5.31 6.00
C SER A 159 -7.03 -6.62 6.79
N SER A 160 -8.18 -7.19 7.16
CA SER A 160 -8.23 -8.52 7.79
C SER A 160 -7.51 -9.58 6.97
N ASP A 161 -7.62 -9.49 5.64
CA ASP A 161 -7.22 -10.57 4.74
C ASP A 161 -6.06 -10.19 3.80
N ASN A 162 -5.70 -8.91 3.68
CA ASN A 162 -4.72 -8.47 2.66
C ASN A 162 -3.75 -7.39 3.13
N LYS A 163 -2.57 -7.38 2.50
CA LYS A 163 -1.70 -6.21 2.43
C LYS A 163 -2.29 -5.22 1.43
N GLU A 164 -2.42 -3.96 1.84
CA GLU A 164 -3.15 -2.95 1.06
C GLU A 164 -2.18 -1.96 0.40
N PHE A 165 -2.23 -1.90 -0.93
CA PHE A 165 -1.49 -0.93 -1.73
C PHE A 165 -2.44 -0.02 -2.50
N VAL A 166 -2.07 1.25 -2.58
CA VAL A 166 -2.81 2.26 -3.34
C VAL A 166 -1.86 2.96 -4.29
N LEU A 167 -2.16 2.89 -5.58
CA LEU A 167 -1.52 3.65 -6.63
C LEU A 167 -2.43 4.82 -7.01
N THR A 168 -2.01 6.05 -6.71
CA THR A 168 -2.69 7.27 -7.15
C THR A 168 -1.99 7.83 -8.37
N LEU A 169 -2.76 8.04 -9.44
CA LEU A 169 -2.30 8.65 -10.67
C LEU A 169 -2.76 10.10 -10.73
N THR A 170 -1.87 11.02 -11.07
CA THR A 170 -2.21 12.44 -11.28
C THR A 170 -1.58 12.96 -12.56
N ASP A 171 -2.22 13.97 -13.17
CA ASP A 171 -1.64 14.70 -14.30
C ASP A 171 -0.26 15.29 -13.91
N SER A 172 0.68 15.25 -14.85
CA SER A 172 1.93 15.99 -14.72
C SER A 172 2.38 16.51 -16.08
N GLN A 173 3.21 17.55 -16.07
CA GLN A 173 3.98 18.01 -17.24
C GLN A 173 5.44 18.30 -16.88
N ALA A 174 5.85 17.96 -15.66
CA ALA A 174 7.22 18.18 -15.22
C ALA A 174 8.17 17.15 -15.88
N PRO A 175 9.49 17.33 -15.73
CA PRO A 175 10.48 16.37 -16.20
C PRO A 175 10.25 14.97 -15.63
N ILE A 176 10.73 13.95 -16.36
CA ILE A 176 10.74 12.56 -15.89
C ILE A 176 11.57 12.48 -14.61
N VAL A 177 11.01 11.86 -13.57
CA VAL A 177 11.69 11.56 -12.32
C VAL A 177 11.40 10.11 -11.96
N ALA A 178 12.38 9.24 -12.16
CA ALA A 178 12.27 7.84 -11.84
C ALA A 178 13.64 7.32 -11.39
N GLN A 179 13.65 6.39 -10.44
CA GLN A 179 14.84 5.64 -10.06
C GLN A 179 14.97 4.42 -10.98
N THR A 180 16.20 3.97 -11.18
CA THR A 180 16.45 2.71 -11.90
C THR A 180 15.91 1.55 -11.07
N CYS A 181 15.10 0.72 -11.71
CA CYS A 181 14.68 -0.55 -11.16
C CYS A 181 15.70 -1.62 -11.54
N VAL A 182 16.01 -2.54 -10.63
CA VAL A 182 16.78 -3.73 -11.00
C VAL A 182 15.95 -4.48 -12.04
N PRO A 183 16.49 -4.75 -13.25
CA PRO A 183 15.73 -5.42 -14.29
C PRO A 183 15.18 -6.74 -13.75
N ARG A 184 13.86 -6.85 -13.63
CA ARG A 184 13.21 -8.15 -13.59
C ARG A 184 12.99 -8.53 -15.05
N TYR A 185 13.34 -9.76 -15.43
CA TYR A 185 13.05 -10.26 -16.77
C TYR A 185 11.53 -10.37 -16.90
N PHE A 186 10.91 -9.37 -17.54
CA PHE A 186 9.45 -9.32 -17.81
C PHE A 186 9.07 -10.09 -19.08
N ASP A 187 9.86 -11.09 -19.46
CA ASP A 187 9.75 -11.80 -20.73
C ASP A 187 8.46 -12.64 -20.87
N ASP A 188 7.60 -12.68 -19.85
CA ASP A 188 6.45 -13.59 -19.78
C ASP A 188 5.08 -12.91 -20.00
N TRP A 189 5.03 -11.64 -20.38
CA TRP A 189 3.76 -10.97 -20.71
C TRP A 189 3.31 -11.11 -22.17
N THR A 190 4.15 -11.66 -23.04
CA THR A 190 3.91 -11.70 -24.49
C THR A 190 3.55 -13.08 -25.04
N ASN A 191 3.30 -14.08 -24.19
CA ASN A 191 2.85 -15.40 -24.63
C ASN A 191 1.39 -15.67 -24.27
#